data_AF-A0A2N9NEW3-F1
#
_entry.id   AF-A0A2N9NEW3-F1
#
_cell.length_a   1.000
_cell.length_b   1.000
_cell.length_c   1.000
_cell.angle_alpha   90.00
_cell.angle_beta   90.00
_cell.angle_gamma   90.00
#
_symmetry.space_group_name_H-M   'P 1'
#
loop_
_entity.id
_entity.type
_entity.pdbx_description
1 polymer ?
#
loop_
_entity_poly.entity_id
_entity_poly.type
_entity_poly.pdbx_seq_one_letter_code
_entity_poly.pdbx_strand_id
1 'polypeptide(L)'
;MGLVGSEFAIPQQTDYFFTMTGLEAKWGVAKHVILGDEPPLRLFAEAVIWQKKIETFRKGEDERMFMQEPTPEDLAVHKSLLQRLIVDGEHLVSLVAQIGLPENVEGISRGSLAATVEMLRAEYRGWHEPMPSEKREQILRQVFPDVT
;
A
#
# COMPACT_ATOMS: atom_id res chain seq x y z
N MET A 1 -24.01 -33.54 -51.39
CA MET A 1 -24.18 -34.48 -50.25
C MET A 1 -22.80 -35.02 -49.90
N GLY A 2 -22.34 -34.82 -48.65
CA GLY A 2 -21.03 -35.26 -48.12
C GLY A 2 -19.94 -34.18 -48.18
N LEU A 3 -19.92 -33.20 -47.26
CA LEU A 3 -19.35 -33.19 -45.89
C LEU A 3 -17.83 -33.03 -45.85
N VAL A 4 -17.46 -31.78 -45.52
CA VAL A 4 -16.15 -31.29 -45.05
C VAL A 4 -15.81 -31.96 -43.73
N GLY A 5 -14.59 -32.48 -43.60
CA GLY A 5 -14.02 -32.97 -42.35
C GLY A 5 -12.58 -32.51 -42.23
N SER A 6 -12.37 -31.26 -41.82
CA SER A 6 -11.08 -30.75 -41.38
C SER A 6 -10.80 -31.26 -39.97
N GLU A 7 -9.90 -32.23 -39.83
CA GLU A 7 -9.33 -32.63 -38.54
C GLU A 7 -8.48 -31.47 -37.99
N PHE A 8 -9.07 -30.69 -37.08
CA PHE A 8 -8.32 -29.79 -36.21
C PHE A 8 -7.60 -30.64 -35.15
N ALA A 9 -6.29 -30.78 -35.29
CA ALA A 9 -5.45 -31.30 -34.22
C ALA A 9 -5.51 -30.34 -33.02
N ILE A 10 -6.08 -30.79 -31.90
CA ILE A 10 -6.04 -30.08 -30.63
C ILE A 10 -4.61 -30.22 -30.06
N PRO A 11 -3.86 -29.13 -29.81
CA PRO A 11 -2.57 -29.25 -29.17
C PRO A 11 -2.75 -29.72 -27.73
N GLN A 12 -2.03 -30.80 -27.37
CA GLN A 12 -2.01 -31.35 -26.02
C GLN A 12 -1.56 -30.27 -25.03
N GLN A 13 -2.46 -29.92 -24.12
CA GLN A 13 -2.21 -29.05 -22.98
C GLN A 13 -1.10 -29.70 -22.14
N THR A 14 0.09 -29.10 -22.18
CA THR A 14 1.20 -29.54 -21.35
C THR A 14 0.89 -29.14 -19.92
N ASP A 15 0.47 -30.10 -19.10
CA ASP A 15 0.33 -29.92 -17.66
C ASP A 15 1.71 -29.58 -17.07
N TYR A 16 1.96 -28.28 -16.90
CA TYR A 16 3.02 -27.81 -16.03
C TYR A 16 2.63 -28.13 -14.59
N PHE A 17 2.99 -29.33 -14.13
CA PHE A 17 3.03 -29.65 -12.71
C PHE A 17 4.10 -28.77 -12.05
N PHE A 18 3.70 -27.58 -11.62
CA PHE A 18 4.49 -26.74 -10.74
C PHE A 18 4.61 -27.50 -9.42
N THR A 19 5.77 -28.10 -9.18
CA THR A 19 6.00 -28.88 -7.96
C THR A 19 6.13 -27.89 -6.81
N MET A 20 5.03 -27.62 -6.12
CA MET A 20 5.02 -26.74 -4.96
C MET A 20 5.99 -27.26 -3.91
N THR A 21 6.89 -26.41 -3.46
CA THR A 21 7.85 -26.75 -2.41
C THR A 21 7.09 -27.02 -1.10
N GLY A 22 7.64 -27.87 -0.23
CA GLY A 22 7.03 -28.17 1.08
C GLY A 22 6.82 -26.93 1.97
N LEU A 23 7.50 -25.82 1.66
CA LEU A 23 7.28 -24.51 2.27
C LEU A 23 5.98 -23.87 1.74
N GLU A 24 5.79 -23.80 0.42
CA GLU A 24 4.58 -23.26 -0.22
C GLU A 24 3.32 -24.02 0.18
N ALA A 25 3.41 -25.35 0.34
CA ALA A 25 2.32 -26.18 0.84
C ALA A 25 1.93 -25.83 2.30
N LYS A 26 2.91 -25.57 3.17
CA LYS A 26 2.67 -25.11 4.55
C LYS A 26 2.06 -23.71 4.60
N TRP A 27 2.47 -22.82 3.71
CA TRP A 27 1.87 -21.49 3.60
C TRP A 27 0.46 -21.53 3.00
N GLY A 28 0.16 -22.48 2.10
CA GLY A 28 -1.18 -22.64 1.52
C GLY A 28 -2.27 -22.85 2.57
N VAL A 29 -2.01 -23.69 3.57
CA VAL A 29 -2.94 -23.92 4.69
C VAL A 29 -3.04 -22.69 5.60
N ALA A 30 -1.90 -22.06 5.92
CA ALA A 30 -1.89 -20.85 6.74
C ALA A 30 -2.65 -19.67 6.07
N LYS A 31 -2.58 -19.55 4.74
CA LYS A 31 -3.31 -18.52 3.98
C LYS A 31 -4.82 -18.62 4.18
N HIS A 32 -5.40 -19.83 4.12
CA HIS A 32 -6.84 -20.02 4.33
C HIS A 32 -7.25 -19.78 5.79
N VAL A 33 -6.41 -20.20 6.76
CA VAL A 33 -6.69 -19.97 8.19
C VAL A 33 -6.60 -18.48 8.55
N ILE A 34 -5.65 -17.74 7.98
CA ILE A 34 -5.42 -16.33 8.29
C ILE A 34 -6.39 -15.43 7.50
N LEU A 35 -6.72 -15.77 6.25
CA LEU A 35 -7.44 -14.90 5.32
C LEU A 35 -8.89 -15.37 5.03
N GLY A 36 -9.30 -16.55 5.50
CA GLY A 36 -10.63 -17.12 5.24
C GLY A 36 -10.76 -17.73 3.85
N ASP A 37 -12.00 -18.09 3.48
CA ASP A 37 -12.31 -18.83 2.25
C ASP A 37 -12.12 -17.99 0.98
N GLU A 38 -12.16 -16.65 1.09
CA GLU A 38 -11.92 -15.74 -0.03
C GLU A 38 -10.86 -14.68 0.30
N PRO A 39 -9.57 -15.06 0.31
CA PRO A 39 -8.46 -14.18 0.68
C PRO A 39 -8.43 -12.83 -0.07
N PRO A 40 -8.67 -12.77 -1.41
CA PRO A 40 -8.67 -11.51 -2.14
C PRO A 40 -9.79 -10.55 -1.69
N LEU A 41 -10.99 -11.06 -1.36
CA LEU A 41 -12.09 -10.22 -0.88
C LEU A 41 -11.79 -9.66 0.51
N ARG A 42 -11.20 -10.46 1.38
CA ARG A 42 -10.79 -10.00 2.69
C ARG A 42 -9.71 -8.92 2.61
N LEU A 43 -8.70 -9.11 1.77
CA LEU A 43 -7.68 -8.08 1.53
C LEU A 43 -8.30 -6.79 0.97
N PHE A 44 -9.28 -6.90 0.08
CA PHE A 44 -10.00 -5.74 -0.41
C PHE A 44 -10.72 -5.00 0.73
N ALA A 45 -11.43 -5.72 1.60
CA ALA A 45 -12.09 -5.12 2.77
C ALA A 45 -11.09 -4.45 3.71
N GLU A 46 -9.94 -5.07 3.98
CA GLU A 46 -8.88 -4.50 4.81
C GLU A 46 -8.29 -3.23 4.17
N ALA A 47 -8.10 -3.21 2.84
CA ALA A 47 -7.64 -2.04 2.11
C ALA A 47 -8.65 -0.88 2.16
N VAL A 48 -9.96 -1.17 2.03
CA VAL A 48 -11.03 -0.17 2.19
C VAL A 48 -11.01 0.42 3.61
N ILE A 49 -10.91 -0.43 4.64
CA ILE A 49 -10.85 0.03 6.02
C ILE A 49 -9.62 0.91 6.25
N TRP A 50 -8.46 0.54 5.69
CA TRP A 50 -7.25 1.34 5.79
C TRP A 50 -7.41 2.72 5.14
N GLN A 51 -8.01 2.80 3.95
CA GLN A 51 -8.32 4.09 3.34
C GLN A 51 -9.26 4.95 4.20
N LYS A 52 -10.29 4.34 4.82
CA LYS A 52 -11.18 5.07 5.75
C LYS A 52 -10.46 5.57 7.00
N LYS A 53 -9.49 4.82 7.51
CA LYS A 53 -8.62 5.30 8.61
C LYS A 53 -7.82 6.52 8.18
N ILE A 54 -7.27 6.53 6.96
CA ILE A 54 -6.56 7.69 6.40
C ILE A 54 -7.50 8.88 6.28
N GLU A 55 -8.68 8.72 5.67
CA GLU A 55 -9.67 9.81 5.56
C GLU A 55 -10.02 10.42 6.92
N THR A 56 -10.17 9.57 7.94
CA THR A 56 -10.47 10.02 9.31
C THR A 56 -9.29 10.76 9.91
N PHE A 57 -8.07 10.23 9.72
CA PHE A 57 -6.84 10.87 10.15
C PHE A 57 -6.66 12.26 9.52
N ARG A 58 -6.93 12.43 8.22
CA ARG A 58 -6.87 13.73 7.53
C ARG A 58 -7.80 14.77 8.11
N LYS A 59 -9.03 14.39 8.42
CA LYS A 59 -9.98 15.30 9.10
C LYS A 59 -9.45 15.74 10.46
N GLY A 60 -8.79 14.83 11.20
CA GLY A 60 -8.13 15.18 12.45
C GLY A 60 -6.96 16.14 12.26
N GLU A 61 -6.18 15.99 11.19
CA GLU A 61 -5.10 16.95 10.86
C GLU A 61 -5.66 18.34 10.54
N ASP A 62 -6.75 18.45 9.78
CA ASP A 62 -7.41 19.73 9.51
C ASP A 62 -7.72 20.47 10.82
N GLU A 63 -8.32 19.77 11.78
CA GLU A 63 -8.76 20.35 13.05
C GLU A 63 -7.60 20.68 14.00
N ARG A 64 -6.55 19.84 14.06
CA ARG A 64 -5.53 19.90 15.12
C ARG A 64 -4.14 20.32 14.66
N MET A 65 -3.82 20.14 13.39
CA MET A 65 -2.49 20.37 12.82
C MET A 65 -2.44 21.59 11.91
N PHE A 66 -3.54 21.92 11.22
CA PHE A 66 -3.56 23.00 10.22
C PHE A 66 -4.34 24.24 10.64
N MET A 67 -5.48 24.10 11.33
CA MET A 67 -6.29 25.25 11.76
C MET A 67 -5.70 26.04 12.95
N GLN A 68 -4.72 25.46 13.63
CA GLN A 68 -4.06 26.04 14.80
C GLN A 68 -2.63 25.53 14.91
N GLU A 69 -1.81 26.21 15.72
CA GLU A 69 -0.49 25.69 16.07
C GLU A 69 -0.66 24.40 16.91
N PRO A 70 -0.12 23.26 16.46
CA PRO A 70 -0.30 22.00 17.16
C PRO A 70 0.44 21.99 18.49
N THR A 71 -0.18 21.46 19.53
CA THR A 71 0.49 21.27 20.82
C THR A 71 1.51 20.13 20.75
N PRO A 72 2.45 20.03 21.71
CA PRO A 72 3.35 18.88 21.79
C PRO A 72 2.62 17.53 21.90
N GLU A 73 1.44 17.52 22.53
CA GLU A 73 0.60 16.33 22.63
C GLU A 73 -0.03 15.97 21.26
N ASP A 74 -0.56 16.97 20.54
CA ASP A 74 -1.08 16.79 19.18
C ASP A 74 0.00 16.20 18.27
N LEU A 75 1.23 16.73 18.33
CA LEU A 75 2.38 16.23 17.58
C LEU A 75 2.72 14.77 17.92
N ALA A 76 2.70 14.39 19.21
CA ALA A 76 3.01 13.03 19.64
C ALA A 76 1.94 12.02 19.17
N VAL A 77 0.66 12.41 19.26
CA VAL A 77 -0.47 11.60 18.76
C VAL A 77 -0.39 11.48 17.24
N HIS A 78 -0.23 12.61 16.54
CA HIS A 78 -0.09 12.66 15.09
C HIS A 78 1.05 11.76 14.60
N LYS A 79 2.24 11.83 15.24
CA LYS A 79 3.38 10.98 14.93
C LYS A 79 3.04 9.49 15.03
N SER A 80 2.42 9.10 16.14
CA SER A 80 2.10 7.70 16.43
C SER A 80 1.06 7.13 15.45
N LEU A 81 0.02 7.92 15.15
CA LEU A 81 -1.02 7.53 14.20
C LEU A 81 -0.46 7.42 12.77
N LEU A 82 0.34 8.39 12.34
CA LEU A 82 0.95 8.38 11.01
C LEU A 82 1.87 7.18 10.82
N GLN A 83 2.71 6.85 11.81
CA GLN A 83 3.54 5.65 11.78
C GLN A 83 2.70 4.37 11.67
N ARG A 84 1.60 4.29 12.42
CA ARG A 84 0.71 3.13 12.36
C ARG A 84 0.09 2.97 10.97
N LEU A 85 -0.37 4.05 10.35
CA LEU A 85 -0.94 4.04 9.00
C LEU A 85 0.08 3.58 7.95
N ILE A 86 1.34 4.03 8.06
CA ILE A 86 2.44 3.61 7.19
C ILE A 86 2.67 2.10 7.31
N VAL A 87 2.81 1.58 8.54
CA VAL A 87 3.05 0.14 8.78
C VAL A 87 1.88 -0.71 8.29
N ASP A 88 0.63 -0.31 8.59
CA ASP A 88 -0.56 -1.02 8.11
C ASP A 88 -0.60 -1.03 6.56
N GLY A 89 -0.23 0.09 5.92
CA GLY A 89 -0.18 0.20 4.46
C GLY A 89 0.92 -0.64 3.82
N GLU A 90 2.13 -0.65 4.40
CA GLU A 90 3.23 -1.51 3.95
C GLU A 90 2.87 -2.99 4.01
N HIS A 91 2.19 -3.38 5.09
CA HIS A 91 1.68 -4.73 5.25
C HIS A 91 0.67 -5.09 4.15
N LEU A 92 -0.29 -4.20 3.87
CA LEU A 92 -1.27 -4.39 2.79
C LEU A 92 -0.60 -4.51 1.41
N VAL A 93 0.34 -3.62 1.09
CA VAL A 93 1.08 -3.68 -0.19
C VAL A 93 1.79 -5.03 -0.35
N SER A 94 2.38 -5.55 0.73
CA SER A 94 3.05 -6.85 0.74
C SER A 94 2.08 -8.02 0.53
N LEU A 95 0.92 -8.01 1.20
CA LEU A 95 -0.11 -9.04 1.04
C LEU A 95 -0.72 -9.03 -0.36
N VAL A 96 -1.05 -7.84 -0.88
CA VAL A 96 -1.60 -7.66 -2.22
C VAL A 96 -0.60 -8.11 -3.30
N ALA A 97 0.70 -7.92 -3.09
CA ALA A 97 1.71 -8.43 -4.02
C ALA A 97 1.75 -9.97 -4.10
N GLN A 98 1.33 -10.67 -3.04
CA GLN A 98 1.35 -12.14 -2.96
C GLN A 98 0.03 -12.79 -3.37
N ILE A 99 -1.10 -12.13 -3.10
CA ILE A 99 -2.45 -12.71 -3.23
C ILE A 99 -3.24 -12.06 -4.37
N GLY A 100 -2.92 -10.81 -4.72
CA GLY A 100 -3.69 -10.00 -5.63
C GLY A 100 -4.89 -9.32 -4.97
N LEU A 101 -5.56 -8.46 -5.73
CA LEU A 101 -6.83 -7.85 -5.38
C LEU A 101 -7.85 -8.14 -6.49
N PRO A 102 -9.14 -8.24 -6.15
CA PRO A 102 -10.19 -8.24 -7.15
C PRO A 102 -10.25 -6.90 -7.88
N GLU A 103 -10.72 -6.92 -9.13
CA GLU A 103 -11.16 -5.69 -9.79
C GLU A 103 -12.29 -5.05 -8.98
N ASN A 104 -12.22 -3.73 -8.81
CA ASN A 104 -13.14 -3.00 -7.95
C ASN A 104 -13.39 -1.59 -8.50
N VAL A 105 -14.59 -1.07 -8.25
CA VAL A 105 -15.02 0.27 -8.69
C VAL A 105 -14.34 1.40 -7.91
N GLU A 106 -13.76 1.09 -6.75
CA GLU A 106 -13.06 2.03 -5.87
C GLU A 106 -11.62 2.33 -6.37
N GLY A 107 -11.16 1.69 -7.45
CA GLY A 107 -9.82 1.91 -8.01
C GLY A 107 -8.68 1.48 -7.08
N ILE A 108 -8.96 0.64 -6.09
CA ILE A 108 -7.95 0.10 -5.17
C ILE A 108 -7.10 -0.89 -5.93
N SER A 109 -5.81 -0.58 -6.03
CA SER A 109 -4.80 -1.40 -6.69
C SER A 109 -3.54 -1.41 -5.85
N ARG A 110 -2.66 -2.37 -6.10
CA ARG A 110 -1.33 -2.37 -5.47
C ARG A 110 -0.59 -1.04 -5.68
N GLY A 111 -0.70 -0.47 -6.88
CA GLY A 111 -0.06 0.79 -7.23
C GLY A 111 -0.61 1.96 -6.42
N SER A 112 -1.93 2.07 -6.29
CA SER A 112 -2.54 3.14 -5.48
C SER A 112 -2.22 2.99 -3.99
N LEU A 113 -2.24 1.76 -3.45
CA LEU A 113 -1.83 1.52 -2.06
C LEU A 113 -0.37 1.93 -1.82
N ALA A 114 0.55 1.54 -2.71
CA ALA A 114 1.96 1.88 -2.59
C ALA A 114 2.21 3.39 -2.70
N ALA A 115 1.53 4.08 -3.62
CA ALA A 115 1.62 5.52 -3.76
C ALA A 115 1.14 6.25 -2.49
N THR A 116 0.04 5.78 -1.89
CA THR A 116 -0.47 6.34 -0.63
C THR A 116 0.51 6.13 0.53
N VAL A 117 1.19 4.98 0.62
CA VAL A 117 2.25 4.77 1.63
C VAL A 117 3.42 5.75 1.45
N GLU A 118 3.86 5.98 0.21
CA GLU A 118 4.94 6.94 -0.06
C GLU A 118 4.54 8.37 0.29
N MET A 119 3.30 8.75 0.04
CA MET A 119 2.75 10.05 0.46
C MET A 119 2.77 10.19 1.99
N LEU A 120 2.30 9.20 2.74
CA LEU A 120 2.33 9.21 4.21
C LEU A 120 3.77 9.30 4.75
N ARG A 121 4.73 8.58 4.13
CA ARG A 121 6.16 8.67 4.48
C ARG A 121 6.72 10.06 4.20
N ALA A 122 6.33 10.71 3.11
CA ALA A 122 6.77 12.07 2.79
C ALA A 122 6.27 13.08 3.84
N GLU A 123 5.02 12.98 4.26
CA GLU A 123 4.47 13.81 5.33
C GLU A 123 5.12 13.55 6.68
N TYR A 124 5.39 12.28 7.01
CA TYR A 124 6.10 11.94 8.24
C TYR A 124 7.45 12.65 8.31
N ARG A 125 8.21 12.62 7.21
CA ARG A 125 9.49 13.34 7.12
C ARG A 125 9.29 14.86 7.24
N GLY A 126 8.25 15.38 6.59
CA GLY A 126 7.92 16.82 6.64
C GLY A 126 7.65 17.32 8.05
N TRP A 127 6.90 16.55 8.85
CA TRP A 127 6.46 16.95 10.18
C TRP A 127 7.38 16.53 11.32
N HIS A 128 7.94 15.32 11.26
CA HIS A 128 8.57 14.66 12.41
C HIS A 128 10.07 14.42 12.26
N GLU A 129 10.60 14.56 11.06
CA GLU A 129 12.04 14.50 10.77
C GLU A 129 12.48 15.70 9.90
N PRO A 130 12.13 16.94 10.29
CA PRO A 130 12.47 18.09 9.48
C PRO A 130 13.98 18.23 9.36
N MET A 131 14.44 18.63 8.17
CA MET A 131 15.84 18.91 7.93
C MET A 131 16.34 20.00 8.89
N PRO A 132 17.50 19.83 9.55
CA PRO A 132 18.10 20.88 10.36
C PRO A 132 18.27 22.18 9.56
N SER A 133 18.01 23.33 10.20
CA SER A 133 18.06 24.65 9.55
C SER A 133 19.40 24.94 8.90
N GLU A 134 20.51 24.58 9.56
CA GLU A 134 21.87 24.75 9.04
C GLU A 134 22.08 24.00 7.72
N LYS A 135 21.61 22.76 7.66
CA LYS A 135 21.71 21.93 6.45
C LYS A 135 20.82 22.48 5.34
N ARG A 136 19.63 22.99 5.68
CA ARG A 136 18.73 23.66 4.74
C ARG A 136 19.37 24.91 4.14
N GLU A 137 19.96 25.77 4.98
CA GLU A 137 20.64 26.99 4.55
C GLU A 137 21.86 26.69 3.68
N GLN A 138 22.64 25.65 4.03
CA GLN A 138 23.75 25.18 3.22
C GLN A 138 23.29 24.78 1.82
N ILE A 139 22.22 23.97 1.72
CA ILE A 139 21.67 23.54 0.42
C ILE A 139 21.15 24.74 -0.38
N LEU A 140 20.42 25.67 0.26
CA LEU A 140 19.90 26.86 -0.41
C LEU A 140 21.02 27.73 -0.98
N ARG A 141 22.11 27.96 -0.25
CA ARG A 141 23.28 28.69 -0.75
C ARG A 141 24.00 27.97 -1.90
N GLN A 142 23.97 26.64 -1.93
CA GLN A 142 24.59 25.86 -3.01
C GLN A 142 23.75 25.89 -4.29
N VAL A 143 22.41 25.87 -4.17
CA VAL A 143 21.50 25.82 -5.32
C VAL A 143 21.18 27.22 -5.85
N PHE A 144 21.13 28.22 -4.97
CA PHE A 144 20.81 29.61 -5.30
C PHE A 144 21.92 30.56 -4.78
N PRO A 145 23.11 30.57 -5.42
CA PRO A 145 24.25 31.37 -4.96
C PRO A 145 24.01 32.89 -5.03
N ASP A 146 23.05 33.35 -5.83
CA ASP A 146 22.81 34.77 -6.12
C ASP A 146 21.66 35.41 -5.30
N VAL A 147 21.05 34.67 -4.36
CA VAL A 147 20.00 35.20 -3.47
C VAL A 147 20.62 35.51 -2.11
N THR A 148 21.08 36.75 -1.95
CA THR A 148 21.45 37.39 -0.67
C THR A 148 20.61 38.62 -0.43
#